data_AF-A0A1S3KEK8-F1
#
_entry.id   AF-A0A1S3KEK8-F1
#
_cell.length_a   1.000
_cell.length_b   1.000
_cell.length_c   1.000
_cell.angle_alpha   90.00
_cell.angle_beta   90.00
_cell.angle_gamma   90.00
#
_symmetry.space_group_name_H-M   'P 1'
#
loop_
_entity.id
_entity.type
_entity.pdbx_description
1 polymer ?
#
loop_
_entity_poly.entity_id
_entity_poly.type
_entity_poly.pdbx_seq_one_letter_code
_entity_poly.pdbx_strand_id
1 'polypeptide(L)'
;MASVVRGHFSPNNPYLDKPQQVGHGATISAPHMHGATLELMVDRLQEGARCLDVGMGSGYLTACMAIMAGRTGYTVGIDIVEGLVKFAEANMKKDPRLRELMDTNHLVLVCADGKDGHEALGPYDVIHVGGAAPEVPSALTKQLKVGGCLVMPVGTEEGQTLKVVEKQNGGTFTVRNVLGVIYQQLK
;
A
#
# COMPACT_ATOMS: atom_id res chain seq x y z
N MET A 1 11.09 7.31 -3.14
CA MET A 1 11.75 5.98 -3.04
C MET A 1 13.18 6.03 -2.49
N ALA A 2 14.08 6.86 -3.01
CA ALA A 2 15.49 6.91 -2.58
C ALA A 2 15.68 7.09 -1.06
N SER A 3 14.73 7.76 -0.39
CA SER A 3 14.73 7.99 1.05
C SER A 3 14.39 6.76 1.89
N VAL A 4 13.88 5.65 1.31
CA VAL A 4 13.51 4.43 2.05
C VAL A 4 14.44 3.29 1.61
N VAL A 5 15.29 2.83 2.53
CA VAL A 5 16.31 1.82 2.26
C VAL A 5 15.66 0.45 2.03
N ARG A 6 15.52 0.06 0.76
CA ARG A 6 14.89 -1.23 0.38
C ARG A 6 15.57 -2.45 0.99
N GLY A 7 16.88 -2.37 1.27
CA GLY A 7 17.64 -3.41 1.99
C GLY A 7 17.10 -3.73 3.38
N HIS A 8 16.33 -2.83 4.01
CA HIS A 8 15.67 -3.14 5.27
C HIS A 8 14.51 -4.12 5.10
N PHE A 9 13.85 -4.13 3.93
CA PHE A 9 12.57 -4.80 3.67
C PHE A 9 12.70 -6.04 2.78
N SER A 10 13.85 -6.22 2.12
CA SER A 10 14.13 -7.37 1.24
C SER A 10 15.36 -8.12 1.74
N PRO A 11 15.22 -9.34 2.28
CA PRO A 11 16.35 -10.07 2.87
C PRO A 11 17.37 -10.53 1.82
N ASN A 12 16.92 -10.73 0.58
CA ASN A 12 17.74 -11.21 -0.52
C ASN A 12 17.70 -10.21 -1.69
N ASN A 13 18.84 -10.01 -2.35
CA ASN A 13 18.98 -9.23 -3.59
C ASN A 13 18.16 -7.91 -3.62
N PRO A 14 18.28 -7.03 -2.61
CA PRO A 14 17.33 -5.94 -2.38
C PRO A 14 17.24 -4.93 -3.52
N TYR A 15 18.28 -4.81 -4.34
CA TYR A 15 18.38 -3.81 -5.41
C TYR A 15 18.22 -4.40 -6.82
N LEU A 16 17.93 -5.70 -6.94
CA LEU A 16 17.54 -6.26 -8.23
C LEU A 16 16.11 -5.85 -8.55
N ASP A 17 15.87 -5.45 -9.81
CA ASP A 17 14.55 -5.05 -10.27
C ASP A 17 13.63 -6.25 -10.57
N LYS A 18 13.35 -7.03 -9.52
CA LYS A 18 12.45 -8.20 -9.56
C LYS A 18 11.86 -8.46 -8.18
N PRO A 19 10.71 -9.17 -8.08
CA PRO A 19 10.17 -9.56 -6.79
C PRO A 19 11.14 -10.42 -5.98
N GLN A 20 11.14 -10.27 -4.65
CA GLN A 20 11.95 -11.09 -3.74
C GLN A 20 11.05 -11.74 -2.69
N GLN A 21 11.37 -12.96 -2.28
CA GLN A 21 10.65 -13.64 -1.21
C GLN A 21 10.94 -12.96 0.14
N VAL A 22 9.88 -12.73 0.93
CA VAL A 22 9.96 -12.14 2.27
C VAL A 22 9.45 -13.08 3.37
N GLY A 23 9.18 -14.33 3.03
CA GLY A 23 8.61 -15.34 3.93
C GLY A 23 7.08 -15.41 3.82
N HIS A 24 6.49 -16.39 4.50
CA HIS A 24 5.02 -16.61 4.54
C HIS A 24 4.32 -16.74 3.17
N GLY A 25 5.07 -17.14 2.14
CA GLY A 25 4.58 -17.22 0.76
C GLY A 25 4.37 -15.86 0.07
N ALA A 26 4.79 -14.77 0.69
CA ALA A 26 4.67 -13.42 0.15
C ALA A 26 5.98 -12.94 -0.51
N THR A 27 5.82 -11.98 -1.42
CA THR A 27 6.96 -11.32 -2.07
C THR A 27 6.89 -9.81 -1.86
N ILE A 28 8.05 -9.17 -1.69
CA ILE A 28 8.17 -7.73 -1.91
C ILE A 28 8.18 -7.49 -3.42
N SER A 29 7.26 -6.64 -3.91
CA SER A 29 7.14 -6.28 -5.33
C SER A 29 8.45 -5.69 -5.88
N ALA A 30 8.63 -5.80 -7.20
CA ALA A 30 9.79 -5.23 -7.89
C ALA A 30 9.88 -3.71 -7.65
N PRO A 31 11.09 -3.13 -7.55
CA PRO A 31 11.32 -1.69 -7.52
C PRO A 31 10.49 -0.90 -8.54
N HIS A 32 10.44 -1.30 -9.82
CA HIS A 32 9.65 -0.56 -10.81
C HIS A 32 8.15 -0.55 -10.49
N MET A 33 7.59 -1.62 -9.91
CA MET A 33 6.17 -1.66 -9.53
C MET A 33 5.87 -0.71 -8.38
N HIS A 34 6.76 -0.59 -7.40
CA HIS A 34 6.62 0.44 -6.36
C HIS A 34 6.73 1.85 -6.94
N GLY A 35 7.68 2.08 -7.86
CA GLY A 35 7.81 3.37 -8.54
C GLY A 35 6.55 3.74 -9.33
N ALA A 36 6.11 2.86 -10.22
CA ALA A 36 4.89 3.06 -11.01
C ALA A 36 3.66 3.30 -10.12
N THR A 37 3.51 2.56 -9.02
CA THR A 37 2.40 2.73 -8.09
C THR A 37 2.45 4.08 -7.37
N LEU A 38 3.63 4.49 -6.89
CA LEU A 38 3.80 5.79 -6.23
C LEU A 38 3.53 6.96 -7.18
N GLU A 39 3.97 6.87 -8.43
CA GLU A 39 3.68 7.90 -9.46
C GLU A 39 2.17 8.07 -9.70
N LEU A 40 1.37 7.00 -9.62
CA LEU A 40 -0.09 7.09 -9.77
C LEU A 40 -0.79 7.79 -8.59
N MET A 41 -0.11 7.91 -7.45
CA MET A 41 -0.67 8.40 -6.19
C MET A 41 -0.03 9.73 -5.75
N VAL A 42 1.07 10.16 -6.38
CA VAL A 42 1.93 11.26 -5.89
C VAL A 42 1.16 12.55 -5.64
N ASP A 43 0.21 12.92 -6.49
CA ASP A 43 -0.57 14.17 -6.34
C ASP A 43 -1.47 14.18 -5.08
N ARG A 44 -1.80 13.00 -4.55
CA ARG A 44 -2.66 12.80 -3.36
C ARG A 44 -1.88 12.32 -2.15
N LEU A 45 -0.66 11.84 -2.37
CA LEU A 45 0.26 11.31 -1.37
C LEU A 45 1.30 12.38 -1.02
N GLN A 46 0.86 13.41 -0.32
CA GLN A 46 1.66 14.55 0.12
C GLN A 46 1.57 14.72 1.64
N GLU A 47 2.35 15.65 2.21
CA GLU A 47 2.29 15.98 3.64
C GLU A 47 0.84 16.21 4.09
N GLY A 48 0.41 15.51 5.15
CA GLY A 48 -0.96 15.55 5.67
C GLY A 48 -1.92 14.50 5.11
N ALA A 49 -1.50 13.71 4.10
CA ALA A 49 -2.35 12.69 3.48
C ALA A 49 -2.69 11.55 4.44
N ARG A 50 -3.90 11.00 4.29
CA ARG A 50 -4.35 9.76 4.93
C ARG A 50 -4.26 8.61 3.94
N CYS A 51 -3.49 7.60 4.29
CA CYS A 51 -3.06 6.54 3.40
C CYS A 51 -3.41 5.17 3.99
N LEU A 52 -3.89 4.26 3.15
CA LEU A 52 -4.12 2.86 3.50
C LEU A 52 -3.37 1.96 2.52
N ASP A 53 -2.61 1.01 3.03
CA ASP A 53 -1.91 -0.02 2.26
C ASP A 53 -2.41 -1.41 2.68
N VAL A 54 -3.25 -2.02 1.84
CA VAL A 54 -3.86 -3.34 2.06
C VAL A 54 -2.97 -4.43 1.46
N GLY A 55 -2.62 -5.43 2.26
CA GLY A 55 -1.68 -6.48 1.84
C GLY A 55 -0.26 -5.91 1.74
N MET A 56 0.17 -5.16 2.77
CA MET A 56 1.45 -4.45 2.76
C MET A 56 2.68 -5.36 2.62
N GLY A 57 2.56 -6.64 2.97
CA GLY A 57 3.61 -7.64 2.89
C GLY A 57 4.87 -7.22 3.65
N SER A 58 5.91 -6.88 2.91
CA SER A 58 7.19 -6.43 3.51
C SER A 58 7.08 -5.11 4.29
N GLY A 59 6.06 -4.29 4.00
CA GLY A 59 5.92 -2.91 4.53
C GLY A 59 6.70 -1.85 3.76
N TYR A 60 7.40 -2.18 2.66
CA TYR A 60 8.20 -1.20 1.91
C TYR A 60 7.36 -0.07 1.32
N LEU A 61 6.22 -0.39 0.69
CA LEU A 61 5.37 0.63 0.10
C LEU A 61 4.66 1.47 1.17
N THR A 62 4.16 0.83 2.23
CA THR A 62 3.65 1.52 3.43
C THR A 62 4.67 2.51 3.99
N ALA A 63 5.95 2.12 4.09
CA ALA A 63 7.03 3.00 4.55
C ALA A 63 7.24 4.19 3.60
N CYS A 64 7.14 3.98 2.28
CA CYS A 64 7.22 5.07 1.32
C CYS A 64 6.03 6.03 1.46
N MET A 65 4.82 5.49 1.63
CA MET A 65 3.60 6.26 1.84
C MET A 65 3.69 7.09 3.13
N ALA A 66 4.15 6.49 4.23
CA ALA A 66 4.32 7.17 5.51
C ALA A 66 5.34 8.32 5.45
N ILE A 67 6.47 8.13 4.77
CA ILE A 67 7.46 9.20 4.58
C ILE A 67 6.90 10.35 3.73
N MET A 68 6.07 10.05 2.72
CA MET A 68 5.46 11.08 1.87
C MET A 68 4.29 11.80 2.54
N ALA A 69 3.48 11.08 3.33
CA ALA A 69 2.41 11.64 4.15
C ALA A 69 2.94 12.50 5.31
N GLY A 70 4.18 12.25 5.74
CA GLY A 70 4.89 13.08 6.70
C GLY A 70 4.32 13.03 8.11
N ARG A 71 4.69 14.03 8.93
CA ARG A 71 4.37 14.06 10.38
C ARG A 71 2.95 14.54 10.66
N THR A 72 2.28 15.12 9.67
CA THR A 72 0.90 15.57 9.80
C THR A 72 -0.10 14.61 9.13
N GLY A 73 0.38 13.67 8.32
CA GLY A 73 -0.42 12.63 7.68
C GLY A 73 -0.60 11.39 8.54
N TYR A 74 -1.41 10.45 8.07
CA TYR A 74 -1.63 9.16 8.72
C TYR A 74 -1.48 8.05 7.70
N THR A 75 -0.77 6.98 8.06
CA THR A 75 -0.61 5.80 7.19
C THR A 75 -0.96 4.53 7.96
N VAL A 76 -1.82 3.71 7.37
CA VAL A 76 -2.18 2.40 7.89
C VAL A 76 -1.67 1.32 6.93
N GLY A 77 -0.87 0.39 7.42
CA GLY A 77 -0.50 -0.83 6.71
C GLY A 77 -1.25 -2.02 7.30
N ILE A 78 -1.96 -2.79 6.46
CA ILE A 78 -2.72 -3.97 6.89
C ILE A 78 -2.17 -5.20 6.19
N ASP A 79 -1.99 -6.27 6.96
CA ASP A 79 -1.75 -7.60 6.41
C ASP A 79 -2.49 -8.65 7.24
N ILE A 80 -3.01 -9.69 6.59
CA ILE A 80 -3.71 -10.79 7.28
C ILE A 80 -2.71 -11.74 7.97
N VAL A 81 -1.45 -11.73 7.56
CA VAL A 81 -0.42 -12.62 8.09
C VAL A 81 0.37 -11.92 9.19
N GLU A 82 0.16 -12.34 10.45
CA GLU A 82 0.83 -11.77 11.63
C GLU A 82 2.37 -11.73 11.50
N GLY A 83 2.97 -12.76 10.89
CA GLY A 83 4.41 -12.82 10.63
C GLY A 83 4.91 -11.71 9.69
N LEU A 84 4.11 -11.32 8.70
CA LEU A 84 4.44 -10.21 7.80
C LEU A 84 4.28 -8.86 8.51
N VAL A 85 3.26 -8.70 9.37
CA VAL A 85 3.11 -7.49 10.20
C VAL A 85 4.32 -7.28 11.10
N LYS A 86 4.74 -8.33 11.84
CA LYS A 86 5.95 -8.29 12.68
C LYS A 86 7.22 -8.03 11.88
N PHE A 87 7.33 -8.62 10.69
CA PHE A 87 8.45 -8.38 9.79
C PHE A 87 8.51 -6.92 9.32
N ALA A 88 7.39 -6.36 8.86
CA ALA A 88 7.28 -4.97 8.45
C ALA A 88 7.63 -4.02 9.60
N GLU A 89 7.08 -4.24 10.79
CA GLU A 89 7.35 -3.44 11.99
C GLU A 89 8.85 -3.42 12.34
N ALA A 90 9.48 -4.60 12.38
CA ALA A 90 10.91 -4.72 12.66
C ALA A 90 11.77 -4.01 11.61
N ASN A 91 11.35 -4.00 10.34
CA ASN A 91 12.07 -3.33 9.27
C ASN A 91 11.91 -1.80 9.33
N MET A 92 10.70 -1.31 9.63
CA MET A 92 10.43 0.11 9.79
C MET A 92 11.18 0.70 10.99
N LYS A 93 11.30 -0.04 12.10
CA LYS A 93 12.05 0.39 13.30
C LYS A 93 13.54 0.65 13.04
N LYS A 94 14.11 0.16 11.93
CA LYS A 94 15.49 0.43 11.50
C LYS A 94 15.67 1.86 10.96
N ASP A 95 14.59 2.53 10.56
CA ASP A 95 14.61 3.94 10.14
C ASP A 95 14.07 4.82 11.28
N PRO A 96 14.86 5.76 11.82
CA PRO A 96 14.43 6.61 12.93
C PRO A 96 13.16 7.42 12.65
N ARG A 97 12.91 7.82 11.40
CA ARG A 97 11.74 8.61 11.02
C ARG A 97 10.47 7.76 11.05
N LEU A 98 10.54 6.55 10.51
CA LEU A 98 9.42 5.61 10.56
C LEU A 98 9.14 5.17 11.99
N ARG A 99 10.19 4.97 12.81
CA ARG A 99 10.05 4.70 14.23
C ARG A 99 9.31 5.84 14.95
N GLU A 100 9.70 7.09 14.70
CA GLU A 100 9.00 8.26 15.27
C GLU A 100 7.53 8.29 14.85
N LEU A 101 7.21 8.02 13.58
CA LEU A 101 5.82 7.97 13.10
C LEU A 101 5.01 6.86 13.78
N MET A 102 5.62 5.70 14.06
CA MET A 102 4.97 4.63 14.83
C MET A 102 4.77 5.02 16.30
N ASP A 103 5.79 5.58 16.94
CA ASP A 103 5.73 6.00 18.35
C ASP A 103 4.68 7.10 18.58
N THR A 104 4.40 7.90 17.54
CA THR A 104 3.40 8.97 17.56
C THR A 104 2.05 8.58 16.93
N ASN A 105 1.85 7.31 16.56
CA ASN A 105 0.64 6.76 15.92
C ASN A 105 0.26 7.40 14.57
N HIS A 106 1.19 8.08 13.89
CA HIS A 106 1.02 8.54 12.52
C HIS A 106 1.26 7.42 11.49
N LEU A 107 1.93 6.34 11.89
CA LEU A 107 2.07 5.10 11.13
C LEU A 107 1.60 3.92 12.00
N VAL A 108 0.56 3.22 11.55
CA VAL A 108 -0.03 2.09 12.28
C VAL A 108 0.01 0.84 11.41
N LEU A 109 0.47 -0.27 11.96
CA LEU A 109 0.46 -1.58 11.31
C LEU A 109 -0.58 -2.48 11.98
N VAL A 110 -1.45 -3.09 11.20
CA VAL A 110 -2.59 -3.86 11.71
C VAL A 110 -2.56 -5.27 11.13
N CYS A 111 -2.75 -6.27 12.00
CA CYS A 111 -2.98 -7.65 11.60
C CYS A 111 -4.49 -7.89 11.49
N ALA A 112 -5.03 -7.84 10.27
CA ALA A 112 -6.46 -8.00 9.99
C ALA A 112 -6.71 -8.39 8.53
N ASP A 113 -7.92 -8.85 8.21
CA ASP A 113 -8.37 -8.93 6.81
C ASP A 113 -8.56 -7.51 6.26
N GLY A 114 -7.77 -7.14 5.26
CA GLY A 114 -7.78 -5.82 4.68
C GLY A 114 -8.88 -5.60 3.63
N LYS A 115 -9.69 -6.61 3.27
CA LYS A 115 -10.82 -6.44 2.34
C LYS A 115 -11.86 -5.46 2.85
N ASP A 116 -12.01 -5.38 4.18
CA ASP A 116 -12.90 -4.45 4.87
C ASP A 116 -12.25 -3.08 5.12
N GLY A 117 -10.98 -2.91 4.73
CA GLY A 117 -10.22 -1.68 4.96
C GLY A 117 -9.98 -1.40 6.45
N HIS A 118 -9.98 -0.12 6.82
CA HIS A 118 -9.80 0.30 8.21
C HIS A 118 -10.48 1.65 8.44
N GLU A 119 -11.75 1.63 8.83
CA GLU A 119 -12.56 2.84 8.91
C GLU A 119 -12.08 3.85 9.95
N ALA A 120 -11.49 3.37 11.05
CA ALA A 120 -11.15 4.20 12.21
C ALA A 120 -10.14 5.33 11.92
N LEU A 121 -9.31 5.19 10.89
CA LEU A 121 -8.35 6.22 10.45
C LEU A 121 -8.67 6.80 9.06
N GLY A 122 -9.80 6.38 8.49
CA GLY A 122 -10.32 6.97 7.27
C GLY A 122 -10.99 8.34 7.50
N PRO A 123 -11.65 8.89 6.47
CA PRO A 123 -11.52 8.49 5.08
C PRO A 123 -10.11 8.79 4.52
N TYR A 124 -9.72 8.10 3.45
CA TYR A 124 -8.37 8.09 2.88
C TYR A 124 -8.25 8.95 1.61
N ASP A 125 -7.13 9.67 1.48
CA ASP A 125 -6.72 10.32 0.24
C ASP A 125 -6.21 9.28 -0.77
N VAL A 126 -5.52 8.25 -0.27
CA VAL A 126 -4.93 7.19 -1.08
C VAL A 126 -5.16 5.82 -0.44
N ILE A 127 -5.63 4.86 -1.22
CA ILE A 127 -5.67 3.44 -0.86
C ILE A 127 -4.85 2.66 -1.90
N HIS A 128 -3.90 1.86 -1.44
CA HIS A 128 -3.21 0.87 -2.25
C HIS A 128 -3.64 -0.54 -1.82
N VAL A 129 -3.74 -1.45 -2.79
CA VAL A 129 -3.94 -2.89 -2.52
C VAL A 129 -2.84 -3.69 -3.22
N GLY A 130 -1.99 -4.34 -2.42
CA GLY A 130 -0.83 -5.12 -2.85
C GLY A 130 -1.13 -6.54 -3.34
N GLY A 131 -2.40 -6.87 -3.58
CA GLY A 131 -2.86 -8.16 -4.08
C GLY A 131 -4.00 -7.99 -5.07
N ALA A 132 -4.07 -8.88 -6.06
CA ALA A 132 -5.12 -8.87 -7.06
C ALA A 132 -6.45 -9.33 -6.47
N ALA A 133 -7.56 -8.75 -6.93
CA ALA A 133 -8.89 -9.25 -6.65
C ALA A 133 -9.71 -9.31 -7.94
N PRO A 134 -10.73 -10.19 -8.04
CA PRO A 134 -11.58 -10.28 -9.23
C PRO A 134 -12.27 -8.95 -9.57
N GLU A 135 -12.64 -8.19 -8.54
CA GLU A 135 -13.28 -6.88 -8.63
C GLU A 135 -12.75 -5.93 -7.55
N VAL A 136 -13.03 -4.64 -7.70
CA VAL A 136 -12.63 -3.62 -6.73
C VAL A 136 -13.51 -3.75 -5.47
N PRO A 137 -12.95 -3.98 -4.27
CA PRO A 137 -13.74 -4.12 -3.06
C PRO A 137 -14.49 -2.82 -2.73
N SER A 138 -15.83 -2.90 -2.65
CA SER A 138 -16.66 -1.72 -2.38
C SER A 138 -16.43 -1.11 -0.99
N ALA A 139 -16.00 -1.92 -0.01
CA ALA A 139 -15.63 -1.44 1.32
C ALA A 139 -14.47 -0.43 1.25
N LEU A 140 -13.47 -0.69 0.41
CA LEU A 140 -12.32 0.20 0.24
C LEU A 140 -12.71 1.49 -0.48
N THR A 141 -13.48 1.43 -1.57
CA THR A 141 -13.89 2.64 -2.29
C THR A 141 -14.82 3.54 -1.48
N LYS A 142 -15.64 2.97 -0.57
CA LYS A 142 -16.44 3.75 0.38
C LYS A 142 -15.58 4.58 1.33
N GLN A 143 -14.43 4.05 1.75
CA GLN A 143 -13.48 4.71 2.65
C GLN A 143 -12.61 5.77 1.96
N LEU A 144 -12.71 5.98 0.64
CA LEU A 144 -12.05 7.09 -0.03
C LEU A 144 -12.72 8.44 0.32
N LYS A 145 -11.88 9.47 0.47
CA LYS A 145 -12.29 10.88 0.38
C LYS A 145 -12.72 11.20 -1.05
N VAL A 146 -13.56 12.22 -1.19
CA VAL A 146 -13.79 12.85 -2.49
C VAL A 146 -12.47 13.43 -3.00
N GLY A 147 -12.13 13.16 -4.26
CA GLY A 147 -10.83 13.48 -4.86
C GLY A 147 -9.73 12.45 -4.58
N GLY A 148 -9.94 11.52 -3.64
CA GLY A 148 -9.00 10.45 -3.33
C GLY A 148 -9.00 9.33 -4.38
N CYS A 149 -7.96 8.50 -4.35
CA CYS A 149 -7.81 7.39 -5.28
C CYS A 149 -7.50 6.05 -4.60
N LEU A 150 -7.94 4.97 -5.25
CA LEU A 150 -7.54 3.60 -4.96
C LEU A 150 -6.72 3.06 -6.14
N VAL A 151 -5.58 2.44 -5.85
CA VAL A 151 -4.72 1.78 -6.84
C VAL A 151 -4.61 0.29 -6.50
N MET A 152 -5.07 -0.56 -7.41
CA MET A 152 -5.00 -2.01 -7.22
C MET A 152 -4.96 -2.80 -8.54
N PRO A 153 -4.35 -3.99 -8.54
CA PRO A 153 -4.54 -4.96 -9.61
C PRO A 153 -5.94 -5.58 -9.52
N VAL A 154 -6.66 -5.61 -10.65
CA VAL A 154 -7.99 -6.21 -10.76
C VAL A 154 -7.96 -7.28 -11.85
N GLY A 155 -8.44 -8.48 -11.53
CA GLY A 155 -8.52 -9.62 -12.42
C GLY A 155 -8.19 -10.95 -11.74
N THR A 156 -8.24 -12.03 -12.52
CA THR A 156 -7.96 -13.40 -12.08
C THR A 156 -6.57 -13.83 -12.55
N GLU A 157 -6.23 -15.12 -12.39
CA GLU A 157 -4.98 -15.68 -12.94
C GLU A 157 -4.92 -15.65 -14.47
N GLU A 158 -6.07 -15.52 -15.15
CA GLU A 158 -6.16 -15.41 -16.61
C GLU A 158 -5.68 -14.04 -17.13
N GLY A 159 -5.63 -13.02 -16.27
CA GLY A 159 -5.16 -11.70 -16.61
C GLY A 159 -5.56 -10.66 -15.57
N GLN A 160 -4.62 -9.78 -15.25
CA GLN A 160 -4.82 -8.71 -14.27
C GLN A 160 -4.43 -7.36 -14.87
N THR A 161 -5.17 -6.32 -14.51
CA THR A 161 -4.91 -4.94 -14.92
C THR A 161 -4.76 -4.08 -13.69
N LEU A 162 -3.68 -3.32 -13.61
CA LEU A 162 -3.52 -2.28 -12.59
C LEU A 162 -4.51 -1.15 -12.90
N LYS A 163 -5.39 -0.86 -11.95
CA LYS A 163 -6.43 0.17 -12.10
C LYS A 163 -6.24 1.28 -11.08
N VAL A 164 -6.63 2.48 -11.48
CA VAL A 164 -6.85 3.62 -10.58
C VAL A 164 -8.34 3.91 -10.54
N VAL A 165 -8.91 3.93 -9.34
CA VAL A 165 -10.31 4.27 -9.08
C VAL A 165 -10.35 5.57 -8.30
N GLU A 166 -10.98 6.61 -8.84
CA GLU A 166 -11.03 7.93 -8.20
C GLU A 166 -12.46 8.27 -7.80
N LYS A 167 -12.63 8.76 -6.57
CA LYS A 167 -13.95 9.17 -6.06
C LYS A 167 -14.24 10.61 -6.47
N GLN A 168 -15.31 10.81 -7.21
CA GLN A 168 -15.74 12.11 -7.71
C GLN A 168 -16.67 12.83 -6.73
N ASN A 169 -16.88 14.12 -6.98
CA ASN A 169 -17.94 14.88 -6.32
C ASN A 169 -19.29 14.19 -6.56
N GLY A 170 -20.12 14.08 -5.52
CA GLY A 170 -21.41 13.37 -5.58
C GLY A 170 -21.33 11.85 -5.36
N GLY A 171 -20.15 11.30 -5.07
CA GLY A 171 -19.97 9.90 -4.65
C GLY A 171 -19.89 8.89 -5.79
N THR A 172 -19.79 9.34 -7.04
CA THR A 172 -19.52 8.47 -8.19
C THR A 172 -18.03 8.15 -8.30
N PHE A 173 -17.68 7.16 -9.12
CA PHE A 173 -16.29 6.73 -9.31
C PHE A 173 -15.90 6.74 -10.79
N THR A 174 -14.69 7.18 -11.09
CA THR A 174 -14.04 6.97 -12.39
C THR A 174 -13.02 5.84 -12.27
N VAL A 175 -12.85 5.07 -13.33
CA VAL A 175 -11.90 3.95 -13.38
C VAL A 175 -10.99 4.11 -14.57
N ARG A 176 -9.68 4.09 -14.33
CA ARG A 176 -8.65 4.13 -15.37
C ARG A 176 -7.84 2.85 -15.34
N ASN A 177 -7.75 2.16 -16.47
CA ASN A 177 -6.84 1.03 -16.67
C ASN A 177 -5.44 1.58 -17.00
N VAL A 178 -4.41 1.11 -16.28
CA VAL A 178 -3.04 1.61 -16.44
C VAL A 178 -2.20 0.67 -17.29
N LEU A 179 -2.00 -0.57 -16.84
CA LEU A 179 -1.25 -1.60 -17.57
C LEU A 179 -1.65 -3.01 -17.12
N GLY A 180 -1.33 -4.01 -17.94
CA GLY A 180 -1.40 -5.41 -17.55
C GLY A 180 -0.29 -5.75 -16.54
N VAL A 181 -0.63 -6.49 -15.49
CA VAL A 181 0.29 -6.79 -14.38
C VAL A 181 0.12 -8.24 -13.91
N ILE A 182 1.04 -8.69 -13.04
CA ILE A 182 0.95 -9.98 -12.37
C ILE A 182 1.24 -9.78 -10.88
N TYR A 183 0.24 -10.02 -10.05
CA TYR A 183 0.27 -9.96 -8.60
C TYR A 183 -0.25 -11.27 -8.02
N GLN A 184 0.16 -11.56 -6.78
CA GLN A 184 -0.48 -12.59 -5.97
C GLN A 184 -1.93 -12.19 -5.70
N GLN A 185 -2.83 -13.18 -5.61
CA GLN A 185 -4.22 -12.92 -5.23
C GLN A 185 -4.30 -12.44 -3.78
N LEU A 186 -5.15 -11.45 -3.55
CA LEU A 186 -5.51 -10.97 -2.22
C LEU A 186 -6.22 -12.10 -1.49
N LYS A 187 -5.63 -12.55 -0.39
CA LYS A 187 -6.15 -13.65 0.42
C LYS A 187 -7.36 -13.23 1.22
#